data_AF-A0A2G9TIJ8-F1
#
_entry.id   AF-A0A2G9TIJ8-F1
#
_cell.length_a   1.000
_cell.length_b   1.000
_cell.length_c   1.000
_cell.angle_alpha   90.00
_cell.angle_beta   90.00
_cell.angle_gamma   90.00
#
_symmetry.space_group_name_H-M   'P 1'
#
loop_
_entity.id
_entity.type
_entity.pdbx_description
1 polymer ?
#
loop_
_entity_poly.entity_id
_entity_poly.type
_entity_poly.pdbx_seq_one_letter_code
_entity_poly.pdbx_strand_id
1 'polypeptide(L)' 'MLLKEFDQFGYFSAGDVIRDHIQRGTEFGQRISSFVRKGELIPDSIINGVLLEEIRHAGNKLILNGKS' A
#
# COMPACT_ATOMS: atom_id res chain seq x y z
N MET A 1 -6.49 1.87 -20.23
CA MET A 1 -5.84 1.25 -19.06
C MET A 1 -6.11 -0.24 -19.12
N LEU A 2 -5.08 -1.06 -19.44
CA LEU A 2 -5.18 -2.51 -19.71
C LEU A 2 -5.88 -3.31 -18.60
N LEU A 3 -5.86 -2.83 -17.36
CA LEU A 3 -6.49 -3.48 -16.20
C LEU A 3 -8.03 -3.57 -16.29
N LYS A 4 -8.69 -2.71 -17.06
CA LYS A 4 -10.15 -2.76 -17.22
C LYS A 4 -10.64 -3.99 -18.00
N GLU A 5 -9.76 -4.66 -18.73
CA GLU A 5 -10.11 -5.84 -19.54
C GLU A 5 -9.88 -7.16 -18.82
N PHE A 6 -9.33 -7.12 -17.59
CA PHE A 6 -9.04 -8.31 -16.82
C PHE A 6 -9.59 -8.20 -15.40
N ASP A 7 -10.85 -8.57 -15.21
CA ASP A 7 -11.53 -8.59 -13.90
C ASP A 7 -10.83 -9.44 -12.84
N GLN A 8 -9.88 -10.29 -13.23
CA GLN A 8 -9.07 -11.15 -12.37
C GLN A 8 -7.81 -10.48 -11.82
N PHE A 9 -7.46 -9.26 -12.24
CA PHE A 9 -6.31 -8.52 -11.70
C PHE A 9 -6.75 -7.29 -10.92
N GLY A 10 -6.39 -7.25 -9.64
CA GLY A 10 -6.45 -6.06 -8.81
C GLY A 10 -5.15 -5.29 -8.94
N TYR A 11 -5.26 -3.96 -9.09
CA TYR A 11 -4.10 -3.07 -9.03
C TYR A 11 -4.03 -2.42 -7.66
N PHE A 12 -2.88 -2.55 -7.02
CA PHE A 12 -2.57 -1.92 -5.75
C PHE A 12 -1.17 -1.31 -5.86
N SER A 13 -1.02 -0.09 -5.36
CA SER A 13 0.27 0.60 -5.23
C SER A 13 0.55 0.76 -3.74
N ALA A 14 1.76 0.40 -3.30
CA ALA A 14 2.17 0.63 -1.91
C ALA A 14 2.01 2.11 -1.52
N GLY A 15 2.30 3.02 -2.46
CA GLY A 15 2.09 4.46 -2.26
C GLY A 15 0.62 4.85 -2.09
N ASP A 16 -0.32 4.17 -2.76
CA ASP A 16 -1.75 4.45 -2.63
C ASP A 16 -2.29 3.96 -1.29
N VAL A 17 -1.88 2.77 -0.84
CA VAL A 17 -2.25 2.27 0.49
C VAL A 17 -1.63 3.09 1.61
N ILE A 18 -0.36 3.46 1.50
CA ILE A 18 0.28 4.39 2.45
C ILE A 18 -0.52 5.70 2.55
N ARG A 19 -0.90 6.30 1.41
CA ARG A 19 -1.69 7.54 1.38
C ARG A 19 -3.08 7.35 1.98
N ASP A 20 -3.76 6.25 1.65
CA ASP A 20 -5.08 5.93 2.20
C ASP A 20 -5.05 5.80 3.74
N HIS A 21 -4.10 5.04 4.29
CA HIS A 21 -3.96 4.89 5.73
C HIS A 21 -3.69 6.23 6.44
N ILE A 22 -2.88 7.10 5.85
CA ILE A 22 -2.64 8.46 6.36
C ILE A 22 -3.92 9.29 6.33
N GLN A 23 -4.67 9.26 5.22
CA GLN A 23 -5.92 10.01 5.07
C GLN A 23 -7.00 9.54 6.05
N ARG A 24 -7.13 8.23 6.26
CA ARG A 24 -8.07 7.64 7.22
C ARG A 24 -7.62 7.81 8.68
N GLY A 25 -6.40 8.27 8.93
CA GLY A 25 -5.87 8.47 10.28
C GLY A 25 -5.73 7.16 11.06
N THR A 26 -5.49 6.03 10.39
CA THR A 26 -5.31 4.73 11.08
C THR A 26 -4.06 4.76 11.95
N GLU A 27 -3.94 3.84 12.91
CA GLU A 27 -2.73 3.72 13.75
C GLU A 27 -1.45 3.60 12.89
N PHE A 28 -1.48 2.73 11.88
CA PHE A 28 -0.40 2.63 10.89
C PHE A 28 -0.13 3.95 10.16
N GLY A 29 -1.17 4.60 9.62
CA GLY A 29 -1.06 5.87 8.90
C GLY A 29 -0.43 6.97 9.76
N GLN A 30 -0.85 7.08 11.02
CA GLN A 30 -0.25 8.02 11.97
C GLN A 30 1.23 7.73 12.20
N ARG A 31 1.58 6.45 12.42
CA ARG A 31 2.96 5.99 12.64
C ARG A 31 3.89 6.31 11.47
N ILE A 32 3.43 6.14 10.22
CA ILE A 32 4.28 6.37 9.03
C ILE A 32 4.24 7.82 8.51
N SER A 33 3.28 8.63 8.96
CA SER A 33 3.05 9.97 8.42
C SER A 33 4.26 10.90 8.55
N SER A 34 5.11 10.70 9.57
CA SER A 34 6.32 11.49 9.79
C SER A 34 7.39 11.20 8.72
N PHE A 35 7.61 9.94 8.38
CA PHE A 35 8.56 9.52 7.34
C PHE A 35 8.15 10.11 5.99
N VAL A 36 6.86 9.99 5.63
CA VAL A 36 6.32 10.51 4.37
C VAL A 36 6.48 12.03 4.27
N ARG A 37 6.16 12.77 5.34
CA ARG A 37 6.33 14.24 5.37
C ARG A 37 7.78 14.69 5.22
N LYS A 38 8.73 13.89 5.69
CA LYS A 38 10.17 14.18 5.60
C LYS A 38 10.80 13.68 4.29
N GLY A 39 10.07 12.94 3.46
CA GLY A 39 10.64 12.27 2.30
C GLY A 39 11.61 11.13 2.67
N GLU A 40 11.48 10.58 3.88
CA GLU A 40 12.30 9.47 4.37
C GLU A 40 11.70 8.12 3.94
N LEU A 41 12.58 7.13 3.77
CA LEU A 41 12.16 5.74 3.56
C LEU A 41 11.49 5.21 4.83
N ILE A 42 10.34 4.57 4.67
CA ILE A 42 9.67 3.87 5.76
C ILE A 42 10.40 2.53 5.95
N PRO A 43 10.80 2.17 7.18
CA PRO A 43 11.45 0.88 7.42
C PRO A 43 10.60 -0.32 6.99
N ASP A 44 11.25 -1.31 6.36
CA ASP A 44 10.59 -2.54 5.87
C ASP A 44 9.83 -3.29 6.97
N SER A 45 10.33 -3.27 8.20
CA SER A 45 9.66 -3.89 9.37
C SER A 45 8.30 -3.28 9.67
N ILE A 46 8.07 -2.03 9.28
CA ILE A 46 6.79 -1.33 9.43
C ILE A 46 5.89 -1.61 8.22
N ILE A 47 6.47 -1.58 7.01
CA ILE A 47 5.74 -1.74 5.74
C ILE A 47 5.24 -3.17 5.52
N ASN A 48 6.07 -4.18 5.81
CA ASN A 48 5.75 -5.58 5.52
C ASN A 48 4.52 -6.08 6.26
N GLY A 49 4.30 -5.61 7.50
CA GLY A 49 3.13 -6.00 8.30
C GLY A 49 1.81 -5.63 7.62
N VAL A 50 1.67 -4.38 7.20
CA VAL A 50 0.44 -3.88 6.56
C VAL A 50 0.27 -4.42 5.16
N LEU A 51 1.33 -4.49 4.36
CA LEU A 51 1.28 -5.10 3.03
C LEU A 51 0.73 -6.53 3.07
N LEU A 52 1.18 -7.34 4.02
CA LEU A 52 0.72 -8.72 4.18
C LEU A 52 -0.76 -8.80 4.58
N GLU A 53 -1.25 -7.86 5.38
CA GLU A 53 -2.68 -7.77 5.71
C GLU A 53 -3.51 -7.36 4.50
N GLU A 54 -3.09 -6.34 3.76
CA GLU A 54 -3.79 -5.88 2.55
C GLU A 54 -3.87 -6.99 1.48
N ILE A 55 -2.77 -7.73 1.28
CA ILE A 55 -2.74 -8.89 0.37
C ILE A 55 -3.74 -9.97 0.83
N ARG A 56 -3.82 -10.25 2.13
CA ARG A 56 -4.77 -11.23 2.67
C ARG A 56 -6.23 -10.82 2.47
N HIS A 57 -6.55 -9.53 2.59
CA HIS A 57 -7.90 -9.03 2.39
C HIS A 57 -8.33 -8.99 0.91
N ALA A 58 -7.38 -8.75 0.00
CA ALA A 58 -7.67 -8.61 -1.42
C ALA A 58 -7.79 -9.96 -2.19
N GLY A 59 -7.36 -11.07 -1.60
CA GLY A 59 -7.50 -12.42 -2.18
C GLY A 59 -6.69 -12.62 -3.46
N ASN A 60 -7.24 -13.32 -4.45
CA ASN A 60 -6.50 -13.83 -5.63
C ASN A 60 -6.18 -12.77 -6.70
N LYS A 61 -6.46 -11.49 -6.45
CA LYS A 61 -6.38 -10.42 -7.44
C LYS A 61 -5.34 -9.39 -7.03
N LEU A 62 -4.05 -9.65 -7.27
CA LEU A 62 -3.02 -8.63 -7.01
C LEU A 62 -1.86 -8.65 -8.00
N ILE A 63 -1.56 -7.47 -8.54
CA ILE A 63 -0.27 -7.13 -9.14
C ILE A 63 0.35 -6.03 -8.28
N LEU A 64 1.52 -6.31 -7.68
CA LEU A 64 2.33 -5.33 -6.96
C LEU A 64 3.15 -4.53 -7.99
N ASN A 65 2.95 -3.22 -8.06
CA ASN A 65 3.84 -2.35 -8.80
C ASN A 65 4.81 -1.64 -7.83
N GLY A 66 6.06 -2.12 -7.79
CA GLY A 66 7.15 -1.38 -7.17
C GLY A 66 7.70 -0.39 -8.20
N LYS A 67 7.59 0.92 -7.94
CA LYS A 67 8.43 1.86 -8.68
C LYS A 67 9.86 1.75 -8.15
N SER A 68 10.77 1.35 -9.03
CA SER A 68 12.22 1.58 -8.87
C SER A 68 12.53 3.08 -8.86
#